data_AF-A0AB33VAK4-F1
#
_entry.id   AF-A0AB33VAK4-F1
#
_cell.length_a   1.000
_cell.length_b   1.000
_cell.length_c   1.000
_cell.angle_alpha   90.00
_cell.angle_beta   90.00
_cell.angle_gamma   90.00
#
_symmetry.space_group_name_H-M   'P 1'
#
loop_
_entity.id
_entity.type
_entity.pdbx_description
1 polymer ?
#
loop_
_entity_poly.entity_id
_entity_poly.type
_entity_poly.pdbx_seq_one_letter_code
_entity_poly.pdbx_strand_id
1 'polypeptide(L)'
;MIIGIYTFTAILLALGSLYAACRSIDFRKFLAGAFFVSSGILFYLCLAGVSVPLLGTDVVETPKISGSRAVVHFALFLLCFYFGFLKKPRA
;
A
#
# COMPACT_ATOMS: atom_id res chain seq x y z
N MET A 1 0.49 -12.35 20.50
CA MET A 1 1.55 -11.34 20.73
C MET A 1 2.09 -10.77 19.41
N ILE A 2 2.58 -11.59 18.47
CA ILE A 2 3.17 -11.14 17.20
C ILE A 2 2.17 -10.40 16.29
N ILE A 3 0.94 -10.91 16.13
CA ILE A 3 -0.11 -10.22 15.35
C ILE A 3 -0.41 -8.83 15.90
N GLY A 4 -0.42 -8.68 17.24
CA GLY A 4 -0.64 -7.38 17.89
C GLY A 4 0.44 -6.36 17.55
N ILE A 5 1.71 -6.80 17.46
CA ILE A 5 2.83 -5.96 17.04
C ILE A 5 2.65 -5.55 15.58
N TYR A 6 2.33 -6.49 14.68
CA TYR A 6 2.08 -6.18 13.28
C TYR A 6 0.96 -5.16 13.10
N THR A 7 -0.16 -5.34 13.80
CA THR A 7 -1.29 -4.41 13.75
C THR A 7 -0.90 -3.03 14.27
N PHE A 8 -0.20 -2.95 15.41
CA PHE A 8 0.22 -1.69 15.99
C PHE A 8 1.20 -0.93 15.07
N THR A 9 2.22 -1.62 14.55
CA THR A 9 3.19 -1.03 13.62
C THR A 9 2.52 -0.60 12.31
N ALA A 10 1.60 -1.40 11.77
CA ALA A 10 0.85 -1.04 10.57
C ALA A 10 0.03 0.24 10.76
N ILE A 11 -0.65 0.38 11.90
CA ILE A 11 -1.44 1.58 12.23
C ILE A 11 -0.52 2.80 12.34
N LEU A 12 0.58 2.71 13.08
CA LEU A 12 1.52 3.82 13.24
C LEU A 12 2.11 4.26 11.89
N LEU A 13 2.54 3.33 11.05
CA LEU A 13 3.08 3.64 9.73
C LEU A 13 2.02 4.22 8.79
N ALA A 14 0.79 3.72 8.84
CA ALA A 14 -0.32 4.25 8.04
C ALA A 14 -0.64 5.70 8.43
N LEU A 15 -0.73 6.00 9.73
CA LEU A 15 -0.99 7.36 10.23
C LEU A 15 0.15 8.31 9.90
N GLY A 16 1.41 7.89 10.10
CA GLY A 16 2.58 8.68 9.76
C GLY A 16 2.66 8.98 8.26
N SER A 17 2.41 7.98 7.42
CA SER A 17 2.37 8.13 5.96
C SER A 17 1.24 9.05 5.52
N LEU A 18 0.06 8.96 6.14
CA LEU A 18 -1.08 9.83 5.85
C LEU A 18 -0.77 11.29 6.21
N TYR A 19 -0.20 11.54 7.39
CA TYR A 19 0.22 12.88 7.79
C TYR A 19 1.24 13.48 6.81
N ALA A 20 2.27 12.70 6.45
CA ALA A 20 3.30 13.14 5.50
C ALA A 20 2.72 13.38 4.08
N ALA A 21 1.78 12.54 3.63
CA ALA A 21 1.08 12.72 2.35
C ALA A 21 0.19 13.97 2.33
N CYS A 22 -0.43 14.34 3.45
CA CYS A 22 -1.17 15.59 3.59
C CYS A 22 -0.23 16.81 3.60
N ARG A 23 0.95 16.68 4.22
CA ARG A 23 1.88 17.81 4.40
C ARG A 23 2.74 18.10 3.17
N SER A 24 3.14 17.09 2.40
CA SER A 24 4.13 17.20 1.33
C SER A 24 3.65 16.62 0.00
N ILE A 25 3.78 17.42 -1.07
CA ILE A 25 3.45 16.98 -2.44
C ILE A 25 4.45 15.93 -2.93
N ASP A 26 5.74 16.12 -2.65
CA ASP A 26 6.77 15.18 -3.09
C ASP A 26 6.64 13.83 -2.39
N PHE A 27 6.16 13.82 -1.14
CA PHE A 27 5.82 12.58 -0.46
C PHE A 27 4.66 11.84 -1.15
N ARG A 28 3.66 12.55 -1.69
CA ARG A 28 2.59 11.92 -2.49
C ARG A 28 3.13 11.32 -3.80
N LYS A 29 4.08 11.99 -4.46
CA LYS A 29 4.73 11.46 -5.68
C LYS A 29 5.50 10.17 -5.39
N PHE A 30 6.26 10.16 -4.30
CA PHE A 30 6.95 8.96 -3.81
C PHE A 30 5.96 7.83 -3.53
N LEU A 31 4.88 8.14 -2.79
CA LEU A 31 3.88 7.17 -2.39
C LEU A 31 3.09 6.62 -3.59
N ALA A 32 2.88 7.41 -4.64
CA ALA A 32 2.32 6.93 -5.90
C ALA A 32 3.20 5.84 -6.52
N GLY A 33 4.52 6.05 -6.60
CA GLY A 33 5.45 5.03 -7.07
C GLY A 33 5.43 3.76 -6.21
N ALA A 34 5.46 3.92 -4.88
CA ALA A 34 5.42 2.79 -3.95
C ALA A 34 4.13 1.96 -4.08
N PHE A 35 2.97 2.62 -4.19
CA PHE A 35 1.69 1.94 -4.38
C PHE A 35 1.57 1.26 -5.74
N PHE A 36 2.13 1.85 -6.80
CA PHE A 36 2.16 1.23 -8.13
C PHE A 36 2.97 -0.07 -8.12
N VAL A 37 4.18 -0.04 -7.58
CA VAL A 37 5.04 -1.23 -7.47
C VAL A 37 4.39 -2.30 -6.59
N SER A 38 3.84 -1.91 -5.44
CA SER A 38 3.14 -2.84 -4.54
C SER A 38 1.93 -3.49 -5.20
N SER A 39 1.10 -2.71 -5.92
CA SER A 39 -0.02 -3.23 -6.68
C SER A 39 0.43 -4.25 -7.73
N GLY A 40 1.50 -3.95 -8.48
CA GLY A 40 2.07 -4.86 -9.48
C GLY A 40 2.53 -6.19 -8.89
N ILE A 41 3.26 -6.17 -7.77
CA ILE A 41 3.74 -7.38 -7.09
C ILE A 41 2.54 -8.21 -6.56
N LEU A 42 1.58 -7.56 -5.91
CA LEU A 42 0.41 -8.24 -5.36
C LEU A 42 -0.49 -8.84 -6.46
N PHE A 43 -0.63 -8.11 -7.58
CA PHE A 43 -1.35 -8.60 -8.75
C PHE A 43 -0.63 -9.80 -9.38
N TYR A 44 0.70 -9.74 -9.50
CA TYR A 44 1.51 -10.86 -9.96
C TYR A 44 1.33 -12.09 -9.07
N LEU A 45 1.43 -11.95 -7.74
CA LEU A 45 1.23 -13.06 -6.80
C LEU A 45 -0.17 -13.66 -6.90
N CYS A 46 -1.20 -12.81 -7.12
CA CYS A 46 -2.56 -13.26 -7.37
C CYS A 46 -2.65 -14.12 -8.65
N LEU A 47 -2.05 -13.68 -9.75
CA LEU A 47 -2.06 -14.43 -11.02
C LEU A 47 -1.22 -15.70 -10.96
N ALA A 48 -0.08 -15.65 -10.28
CA ALA A 48 0.82 -16.78 -10.09
C ALA A 48 0.25 -17.83 -9.11
N GLY A 49 -0.85 -17.54 -8.41
CA GLY A 49 -1.45 -18.46 -7.44
C GLY A 49 -0.57 -18.70 -6.21
N VAL A 50 0.36 -17.78 -5.92
CA VAL A 50 1.34 -17.93 -4.84
C VAL A 50 0.73 -17.45 -3.52
N SER A 51 0.77 -18.31 -2.51
CA SER A 51 0.41 -17.95 -1.14
C SER A 51 1.66 -17.51 -0.37
N VAL A 52 1.58 -16.41 0.37
CA VAL A 52 2.71 -15.87 1.14
C VAL A 52 2.42 -15.99 2.64
N PRO A 53 3.21 -16.77 3.40
CA PRO A 53 3.03 -16.86 4.84
C PRO A 53 3.49 -15.57 5.51
N LEU A 54 2.70 -15.06 6.46
CA LEU A 54 3.09 -13.93 7.28
C LEU A 54 4.05 -14.43 8.37
N LEU A 55 5.30 -13.95 8.30
CA LEU A 55 6.40 -14.42 9.13
C LEU A 55 6.03 -14.44 10.63
N GLY A 56 6.31 -15.57 11.28
CA GLY A 56 6.05 -15.75 12.72
C GLY A 56 4.57 -15.88 13.09
N THR A 57 3.69 -16.15 12.12
CA THR A 57 2.25 -16.40 12.37
C THR A 57 1.76 -17.55 11.50
N ASP A 58 0.61 -18.14 11.87
CA ASP A 58 -0.09 -19.14 11.05
C ASP A 58 -0.99 -18.49 9.97
N VAL A 59 -0.88 -17.17 9.78
CA VAL A 59 -1.68 -16.43 8.80
C VAL A 59 -1.01 -16.52 7.44
N VAL A 60 -1.77 -16.95 6.44
CA VAL A 60 -1.31 -17.05 5.06
C VAL A 60 -2.06 -16.04 4.19
N GLU A 61 -1.31 -15.21 3.49
CA GLU A 61 -1.86 -14.34 2.47
C GLU A 61 -2.16 -15.17 1.22
N THR A 62 -3.44 -15.43 0.98
CA THR A 62 -3.89 -16.20 -0.18
C THR A 62 -3.89 -15.35 -1.45
N PRO A 63 -3.81 -15.96 -2.65
CA PRO A 63 -3.84 -15.22 -3.92
C PRO A 63 -5.04 -14.27 -4.05
N LYS A 64 -6.22 -14.67 -3.54
CA LYS A 64 -7.41 -13.82 -3.52
C LYS A 64 -7.24 -12.57 -2.66
N ILE A 65 -6.56 -12.70 -1.51
CA ILE A 65 -6.23 -11.58 -0.63
C ILE A 65 -5.20 -10.66 -1.31
N SER A 66 -4.18 -11.23 -1.96
CA SER A 66 -3.22 -10.43 -2.72
C SER A 66 -3.91 -9.67 -3.87
N GLY A 67 -4.84 -10.31 -4.58
CA GLY A 67 -5.65 -9.65 -5.61
C GLY A 67 -6.48 -8.49 -5.07
N SER A 68 -7.17 -8.67 -3.94
CA SER A 68 -7.95 -7.58 -3.34
C SER A 68 -7.06 -6.43 -2.86
N ARG A 69 -5.90 -6.74 -2.26
CA ARG A 69 -4.92 -5.73 -1.87
C ARG A 69 -4.31 -5.02 -3.07
N ALA A 70 -4.10 -5.70 -4.19
CA ALA A 70 -3.59 -5.09 -5.41
C ALA A 70 -4.53 -3.99 -5.92
N VAL A 71 -5.85 -4.23 -5.87
CA VAL A 71 -6.89 -3.23 -6.22
C VAL A 71 -6.83 -2.03 -5.29
N VAL A 72 -6.74 -2.26 -3.97
CA VAL A 72 -6.64 -1.16 -2.98
C VAL A 72 -5.38 -0.32 -3.23
N HIS A 73 -4.22 -0.96 -3.46
CA HIS A 73 -2.98 -0.25 -3.76
C HIS A 73 -3.06 0.49 -5.10
N PHE A 74 -3.71 -0.08 -6.10
CA PHE A 74 -3.90 0.60 -7.38
C PHE A 74 -4.78 1.86 -7.23
N ALA A 75 -5.86 1.78 -6.46
CA ALA A 75 -6.69 2.94 -6.17
C ALA A 75 -5.92 4.03 -5.42
N LEU A 76 -5.11 3.65 -4.42
CA LEU A 76 -4.23 4.59 -3.71
C LEU A 76 -3.14 5.18 -4.61
N PHE A 77 -2.58 4.39 -5.54
CA PHE A 77 -1.69 4.88 -6.58
C PHE A 77 -2.37 5.97 -7.41
N LEU A 78 -3.56 5.72 -7.95
CA LEU A 78 -4.29 6.70 -8.75
C LEU A 78 -4.56 7.99 -7.96
N LEU A 79 -4.94 7.84 -6.68
CA LEU A 79 -5.19 8.97 -5.78
C LEU A 79 -3.92 9.82 -5.57
N CYS A 80 -2.82 9.18 -5.18
CA CYS A 80 -1.54 9.84 -4.94
C CYS A 80 -0.94 10.41 -6.24
N PHE A 81 -1.08 9.71 -7.36
CA PHE A 81 -0.63 10.14 -8.67
C PHE A 81 -1.36 11.41 -9.11
N TYR A 82 -2.69 11.40 -9.00
CA TYR A 82 -3.51 12.56 -9.32
C TYR A 82 -3.14 13.78 -8.46
N PHE A 83 -3.08 13.62 -7.13
CA PHE A 83 -2.77 14.74 -6.24
C PHE A 83 -1.29 15.14 -6.20
N GLY A 84 -0.38 14.24 -6.59
CA GLY A 84 1.07 14.47 -6.61
C GLY A 84 1.58 15.08 -7.91
N PHE A 85 1.03 14.69 -9.05
CA PHE A 85 1.52 15.09 -10.38
C PHE A 85 0.51 15.93 -11.18
N LEU A 86 -0.78 15.59 -11.15
CA LEU A 86 -1.78 16.21 -12.04
C LEU A 86 -2.45 17.44 -11.45
N LYS A 87 -2.80 17.40 -10.15
CA LYS A 87 -3.45 18.52 -9.47
C LYS A 87 -2.42 19.60 -9.17
N LYS A 88 -2.55 20.75 -9.84
CA LYS A 88 -1.81 21.96 -9.49
C LYS A 88 -2.12 22.36 -8.02
N PRO A 89 -1.11 22.65 -7.18
CA PRO A 89 -1.37 23.26 -5.89
C PRO A 89 -2.13 24.57 -6.11
N ARG A 90 -3.19 24.81 -5.33
CA ARG A 90 -3.88 26.11 -5.34
C ARG A 90 -2.84 27.15 -4.90
N ALA A 91 -2.54 28.08 -5.81
CA ALA A 91 -1.75 29.28 -5.53
C ALA A 91 -2.50 30.20 -4.57
#